data_AF-A0A377BAL2-F1
#
_entry.id   AF-A0A377BAL2-F1
#
_cell.length_a   1.000
_cell.length_b   1.000
_cell.length_c   1.000
_cell.angle_alpha   90.00
_cell.angle_beta   90.00
_cell.angle_gamma   90.00
#
_symmetry.space_group_name_H-M   'P 1'
#
loop_
_entity.id
_entity.type
_entity.pdbx_description
1 polymer ?
#
loop_
_entity_poly.entity_id
_entity_poly.type
_entity_poly.pdbx_seq_one_letter_code
_entity_poly.pdbx_strand_id
1 'polypeptide(L)' 'MQPGKRFLVWLAGLSVLGFLATDMYLPAFAAIQADLQTPASAVSASLSLFLAGFAAAQLLWGPLSDRYGRKPVLLIA' A
#
# COMPACT_ATOMS: atom_id res chain seq x y z
N MET A 1 -7.43 1.58 27.16
CA MET A 1 -7.31 0.18 26.71
C MET A 1 -5.97 0.04 25.99
N GLN A 2 -4.99 -0.68 26.56
CA GLN A 2 -3.71 -0.88 25.89
C GLN A 2 -3.88 -1.93 24.77
N PRO A 3 -3.48 -1.64 23.52
CA PRO A 3 -3.55 -2.63 22.45
C PRO A 3 -2.64 -3.82 22.78
N GLY A 4 -3.15 -5.05 22.60
CA GLY A 4 -2.36 -6.25 22.83
C GLY A 4 -1.17 -6.32 21.87
N LYS A 5 -0.03 -6.86 22.31
CA LYS A 5 1.21 -6.96 21.50
C LYS A 5 0.99 -7.56 20.10
N ARG A 6 0.08 -8.53 19.96
CA ARG A 6 -0.32 -9.13 18.67
C ARG A 6 -0.93 -8.12 17.70
N PHE A 7 -1.77 -7.21 18.20
CA PHE A 7 -2.41 -6.18 17.39
C PHE A 7 -1.38 -5.15 16.88
N LEU A 8 -0.38 -4.81 17.71
CA LEU A 8 0.69 -3.91 17.31
C LEU A 8 1.58 -4.51 16.21
N VAL A 9 1.93 -5.79 16.31
CA VAL A 9 2.69 -6.49 15.26
C VAL A 9 1.90 -6.55 13.96
N TRP A 10 0.61 -6.85 14.03
CA TRP A 10 -0.26 -6.88 12.86
C TRP A 10 -0.38 -5.49 12.20
N LEU A 11 -0.59 -4.44 13.00
CA LEU A 11 -0.64 -3.06 12.51
C LEU A 11 0.70 -2.62 11.89
N ALA A 12 1.83 -2.99 12.50
CA ALA A 12 3.16 -2.72 11.95
C ALA A 12 3.36 -3.42 10.61
N GLY A 13 2.94 -4.70 10.49
CA GLY A 13 2.96 -5.44 9.24
C GLY A 13 2.18 -4.75 8.13
N LEU A 14 0.93 -4.37 8.40
CA LEU A 14 0.10 -3.62 7.45
C LEU A 14 0.73 -2.29 7.04
N SER A 15 1.34 -1.57 7.98
CA SER A 15 1.95 -0.26 7.70
C SER A 15 3.16 -0.36 6.77
N VAL A 16 3.93 -1.46 6.85
CA VAL A 16 5.14 -1.66 6.04
C VAL A 16 4.81 -2.02 4.59
N LEU A 17 3.66 -2.64 4.31
CA LEU A 17 3.30 -3.08 2.94
C LEU A 17 3.29 -1.93 1.92
N GLY A 18 2.82 -0.75 2.31
CA GLY A 18 2.80 0.43 1.42
C GLY A 18 4.20 0.95 1.08
N PHE A 19 5.10 0.99 2.07
CA PHE A 19 6.49 1.40 1.86
C PHE A 19 7.27 0.35 1.06
N LEU A 20 7.07 -0.93 1.37
CA LEU A 20 7.71 -2.05 0.68
C LEU A 20 7.42 -2.03 -0.82
N ALA A 21 6.17 -1.77 -1.21
CA ALA A 21 5.78 -1.71 -2.61
C ALA A 21 6.55 -0.61 -3.37
N THR A 22 6.83 0.53 -2.75
CA THR A 22 7.52 1.66 -3.39
C THR A 22 9.03 1.49 -3.36
N ASP A 23 9.59 1.03 -2.24
CA ASP A 23 11.03 0.84 -2.05
C ASP A 23 11.59 -0.34 -2.85
N MET A 24 10.80 -1.41 -3.04
CA MET A 24 11.20 -2.51 -3.91
C MET A 24 11.05 -2.17 -5.39
N TYR A 25 10.22 -1.19 -5.74
CA TYR A 25 9.93 -0.85 -7.13
C TYR A 25 11.14 -0.22 -7.84
N LEU A 26 11.80 0.72 -7.17
CA LEU A 26 12.91 1.47 -7.74
C LEU A 26 14.09 0.58 -8.18
N PRO A 27 14.61 -0.35 -7.36
CA PRO A 27 15.66 -1.27 -7.78
C PRO A 27 15.16 -2.31 -8.80
N ALA A 28 13.88 -2.72 -8.73
CA ALA A 28 13.31 -3.67 -9.66
C ALA A 28 12.95 -3.06 -11.03
N PHE A 29 12.92 -1.73 -11.14
CA PHE A 29 12.46 -1.02 -12.34
C PHE A 29 13.15 -1.50 -13.62
N ALA A 30 14.48 -1.57 -13.59
CA ALA A 30 15.28 -2.02 -14.74
C ALA A 30 15.05 -3.50 -15.07
N ALA A 31 14.88 -4.35 -14.05
CA ALA A 31 14.59 -5.77 -14.22
C ALA A 31 13.21 -6.00 -14.85
N ILE A 32 12.18 -5.29 -14.36
CA ILE A 32 10.81 -5.32 -14.91
C ILE A 32 10.82 -4.89 -16.38
N GLN A 33 11.59 -3.84 -16.71
CA GLN A 33 11.70 -3.35 -18.07
C GLN A 33 12.31 -4.40 -19.01
N ALA A 34 13.38 -5.06 -18.56
CA ALA A 34 14.09 -6.08 -19.33
C ALA A 34 13.25 -7.35 -19.52
N ASP A 35 12.64 -7.85 -18.44
CA ASP A 35 11.88 -9.10 -18.45
C ASP A 35 10.55 -8.99 -19.22
N LEU A 36 9.87 -7.84 -19.12
CA LEU A 36 8.60 -7.60 -19.80
C LEU A 36 8.75 -6.97 -21.20
N GLN A 37 9.98 -6.70 -21.64
CA GLN A 37 10.30 -6.01 -22.89
C GLN A 37 9.45 -4.75 -23.12
N THR A 38 9.23 -3.97 -22.06
CA THR A 38 8.28 -2.86 -22.04
C THR A 38 9.02 -1.52 -21.94
N PRO A 39 8.50 -0.40 -22.47
CA PRO A 39 9.15 0.89 -22.29
C PRO A 39 9.10 1.36 -20.83
N ALA A 40 10.09 2.16 -20.43
CA ALA A 40 10.15 2.76 -19.09
C ALA A 40 8.88 3.58 -18.73
N SER A 41 8.21 4.15 -19.73
CA SER A 41 6.94 4.87 -19.54
C SER A 41 5.80 3.96 -19.08
N ALA A 42 5.77 2.69 -19.51
CA ALA A 42 4.76 1.73 -19.06
C ALA A 42 5.02 1.30 -17.61
N VAL A 43 6.28 1.08 -17.26
CA VAL A 43 6.71 0.78 -15.88
C VAL A 43 6.36 1.98 -14.97
N SER A 44 6.72 3.21 -15.33
CA SER A 44 6.37 4.38 -14.52
C SER A 44 4.86 4.66 -14.43
N ALA A 45 4.11 4.37 -15.49
CA ALA A 45 2.64 4.47 -15.50
C ALA A 45 1.99 3.49 -14.51
N SER A 46 2.51 2.26 -14.38
CA SER A 46 1.98 1.29 -13.42
C SER A 46 2.19 1.74 -11.97
N LEU A 47 3.37 2.32 -11.65
CA LEU A 47 3.62 2.91 -10.34
C LEU A 47 2.71 4.11 -10.09
N SER A 48 2.52 4.96 -11.09
CA SER A 48 1.61 6.10 -11.01
C SER A 48 0.17 5.66 -10.73
N LEU A 49 -0.28 4.59 -11.39
CA LEU A 49 -1.60 4.03 -11.19
C LEU A 49 -1.75 3.41 -9.79
N PHE A 50 -0.73 2.70 -9.30
CA PHE A 50 -0.68 2.18 -7.94
C PHE A 50 -0.80 3.32 -6.91
N LEU A 51 0.00 4.38 -7.04
CA LEU A 51 -0.03 5.53 -6.13
C LEU A 51 -1.36 6.29 -6.19
N ALA A 52 -1.94 6.46 -7.37
CA ALA A 52 -3.26 7.08 -7.53
C ALA A 52 -4.35 6.26 -6.85
N GLY A 53 -4.34 4.93 -7.03
CA GLY A 53 -5.25 4.02 -6.34
C GLY A 53 -5.06 4.04 -4.83
N PHE A 54 -3.81 4.07 -4.36
CA PHE A 54 -3.47 4.15 -2.95
C PHE A 54 -3.97 5.45 -2.31
N ALA A 55 -3.76 6.59 -2.97
CA ALA A 55 -4.28 7.89 -2.53
C ALA A 55 -5.82 7.90 -2.46
N ALA A 56 -6.49 7.35 -3.47
CA ALA A 56 -7.95 7.22 -3.48
C ALA A 56 -8.44 6.31 -2.33
N ALA A 57 -7.77 5.20 -2.08
CA ALA A 57 -8.09 4.29 -0.98
C ALA A 57 -7.93 4.98 0.39
N GLN A 58 -6.88 5.79 0.58
CA GLN A 58 -6.67 6.57 1.81
C GLN A 58 -7.80 7.57 2.08
N LEU A 59 -8.32 8.23 1.03
CA LEU A 59 -9.46 9.14 1.14
C LEU A 59 -10.75 8.43 1.53
N LEU A 60 -10.94 7.18 1.09
CA LEU A 60 -12.12 6.39 1.43
C LEU A 60 -12.00 5.78 2.84
N TRP A 61 -10.82 5.27 3.20
CA TRP A 61 -10.63 4.52 4.45
C TRP A 61 -10.70 5.43 5.69
N GLY A 62 -10.33 6.70 5.58
CA GLY A 62 -10.46 7.67 6.68
C GLY A 62 -11.91 7.83 7.17
N PRO A 63 -12.84 8.33 6.33
CA PRO A 63 -14.25 8.46 6.66
C PRO A 63 -14.92 7.13 7.05
N LEU A 64 -14.54 6.02 6.40
CA LEU A 64 -15.06 4.69 6.74
C LEU A 64 -14.64 4.31 8.16
N SER A 65 -13.36 4.50 8.50
CA SER A 65 -12.79 4.24 9.83
C SER A 65 -13.47 5.09 10.91
N ASP A 66 -13.78 6.34 10.61
CA ASP A 66 -14.45 7.25 11.57
C ASP A 66 -15.93 6.88 11.77
N ARG A 67 -16.62 6.37 10.73
CA ARG A 67 -18.05 6.01 10.79
C ARG A 67 -18.33 4.63 11.39
N TYR A 68 -17.52 3.62 11.06
CA TYR A 68 -17.72 2.23 11.50
C TYR A 68 -16.82 1.82 12.66
N GLY A 69 -15.90 2.69 13.06
CA GLY A 69 -14.91 2.45 14.10
C GLY A 69 -13.62 1.83 13.53
N ARG A 70 -12.48 2.24 14.11
CA ARG A 70 -11.14 1.91 13.61
C ARG A 70 -10.87 0.40 13.52
N LYS A 71 -11.37 -0.37 14.49
CA LYS A 71 -11.06 -1.81 14.64
C LYS A 71 -11.68 -2.71 13.56
N PRO A 72 -13.00 -2.63 13.26
CA PRO A 72 -13.59 -3.40 12.17
C PRO A 72 -13.08 -2.98 10.79
N VAL A 73 -12.83 -1.68 10.56
CA VAL A 73 -12.28 -1.20 9.29
C VAL A 73 -10.86 -1.70 9.07
N LEU A 74 -10.03 -1.68 10.11
CA LEU A 74 -8.69 -2.27 10.07
C LEU A 74 -8.72 -3.76 9.71
N LEU A 75 -9.63 -4.56 10.29
CA LEU A 75 -9.68 -6.00 10.02
C LEU A 75 -10.05 -6.38 8.57
N ILE A 76 -10.68 -5.46 7.83
CA ILE A 76 -11.09 -5.67 6.44
C ILE A 76 -10.06 -5.05 5.46
N ALA A 77 -9.30 -4.06 5.92
CA ALA A 77 -8.22 -3.39 5.19
C ALA A 77 -7.01 -4.32 5.02
#